data_AF-A0A1V5RN47-F1
#
_entry.id   AF-A0A1V5RN47-F1
#
_cell.length_a   1.000
_cell.length_b   1.000
_cell.length_c   1.000
_cell.angle_alpha   90.00
_cell.angle_beta   90.00
_cell.angle_gamma   90.00
#
_symmetry.space_group_name_H-M   'P 1'
#
loop_
_entity.id
_entity.type
_entity.pdbx_description
1 polymer ?
#
loop_
_entity_poly.entity_id
_entity_poly.type
_entity_poly.pdbx_seq_one_letter_code
_entity_poly.pdbx_strand_id
1 'polypeptide(L)'
;MKKRHWALGAIVGVVLLALGIFLIFQEESFKKIFVSLLGVYMIGSGFSTLLGLKSYQLGPRLRPATLIKALLTLLLGVIALILPILVADLSFLILLYIIATELLFSGIISIINLVAVRNLDIAFSPIIGDALISLILSMLLFFFPRQIGTVLLKGVGILVIAIGLFFIIASLITRRTGKREEGKTIEGEAEILEP
;
A
#
# COMPACT_ATOMS: atom_id res chain seq x y z
N MET A 1 -0.82 30.37 22.83
CA MET A 1 -0.99 29.59 21.57
C MET A 1 -1.65 28.20 21.71
N LYS A 2 -1.65 27.52 22.89
CA LYS A 2 -2.26 26.16 23.07
C LYS A 2 -3.64 25.97 22.39
N LYS A 3 -4.57 26.93 22.52
CA LYS A 3 -5.98 26.82 22.07
C LYS A 3 -6.17 26.52 20.56
N ARG A 4 -5.26 26.93 19.67
CA ARG A 4 -5.36 26.66 18.21
C ARG A 4 -5.08 25.19 17.85
N HIS A 5 -4.32 24.46 18.66
CA HIS A 5 -3.78 23.14 18.31
C HIS A 5 -4.80 22.00 18.51
N TRP A 6 -5.50 21.92 19.66
CA TRP A 6 -6.60 20.94 19.82
C TRP A 6 -7.70 21.16 18.75
N ALA A 7 -8.02 22.41 18.41
CA ALA A 7 -9.03 22.75 17.39
C ALA A 7 -8.67 22.24 15.99
N LEU A 8 -7.42 22.43 15.55
CA LEU A 8 -6.93 21.86 14.28
C LEU A 8 -7.01 20.32 14.27
N GLY A 9 -6.67 19.67 15.38
CA GLY A 9 -6.81 18.22 15.53
C GLY A 9 -8.24 17.71 15.37
N ALA A 10 -9.25 18.46 15.88
CA ALA A 10 -10.65 18.12 15.67
C ALA A 10 -11.06 18.21 14.19
N ILE A 11 -10.65 19.30 13.52
CA ILE A 11 -10.98 19.54 12.11
C ILE A 11 -10.35 18.47 11.23
N VAL A 12 -9.06 18.17 11.42
CA VAL A 12 -8.37 17.07 10.70
C VAL A 12 -9.03 15.73 10.96
N GLY A 13 -9.40 15.43 12.22
CA GLY A 13 -10.09 14.20 12.57
C GLY A 13 -11.45 14.04 11.88
N VAL A 14 -12.25 15.11 11.82
CA VAL A 14 -13.56 15.13 11.11
C VAL A 14 -13.38 14.97 9.59
N VAL A 15 -12.40 15.66 8.99
CA VAL A 15 -12.10 15.53 7.55
C VAL A 15 -11.65 14.10 7.21
N LEU A 16 -10.79 13.49 8.03
CA LEU A 16 -10.39 12.09 7.85
C LEU A 16 -11.59 11.14 7.99
N LEU A 17 -12.48 11.35 8.96
CA LEU A 17 -13.70 10.56 9.12
C LEU A 17 -14.60 10.63 7.87
N ALA A 18 -14.83 11.84 7.34
CA ALA A 18 -15.60 12.05 6.12
C ALA A 18 -14.94 11.41 4.89
N LEU A 19 -13.62 11.53 4.74
CA LEU A 19 -12.86 10.88 3.67
C LEU A 19 -12.90 9.35 3.75
N GLY A 20 -12.76 8.77 4.94
CA GLY A 20 -12.82 7.32 5.14
C GLY A 20 -14.22 6.75 4.85
N ILE A 21 -15.28 7.48 5.20
CA ILE A 21 -16.66 7.13 4.82
C ILE A 21 -16.83 7.24 3.30
N PHE A 22 -16.40 8.34 2.68
CA PHE A 22 -16.48 8.55 1.23
C PHE A 22 -15.73 7.46 0.45
N LEU A 23 -14.53 7.07 0.90
CA LEU A 23 -13.75 5.99 0.32
C LEU A 23 -14.53 4.67 0.27
N ILE A 24 -15.26 4.29 1.31
CA ILE A 24 -16.02 3.01 1.35
C ILE A 24 -17.02 2.87 0.19
N PHE A 25 -17.51 3.97 -0.38
CA PHE A 25 -18.44 3.99 -1.52
C PHE A 25 -17.74 4.07 -2.90
N GLN A 26 -16.44 4.38 -2.95
CA GLN A 26 -15.67 4.59 -4.19
C GLN A 26 -15.12 3.28 -4.80
N GLU A 27 -15.96 2.24 -4.87
CA GLU A 27 -15.54 0.88 -5.24
C GLU A 27 -14.90 0.78 -6.63
N GLU A 28 -15.42 1.48 -7.65
CA GLU A 28 -14.90 1.41 -9.02
C GLU A 28 -13.58 2.17 -9.19
N SER A 29 -13.52 3.39 -8.65
CA SER A 29 -12.33 4.23 -8.63
C SER A 29 -11.14 3.50 -7.98
N PHE A 30 -11.39 2.84 -6.83
CA PHE A 30 -10.35 2.06 -6.16
C PHE A 30 -9.93 0.81 -6.95
N LYS A 31 -10.86 0.09 -7.58
CA LYS A 31 -10.55 -1.08 -8.44
C LYS A 31 -9.58 -0.69 -9.57
N LYS A 32 -9.77 0.48 -10.19
CA LYS A 32 -8.85 1.03 -11.20
C LYS A 32 -7.47 1.35 -10.61
N ILE A 33 -7.41 2.12 -9.52
CA ILE A 33 -6.17 2.50 -8.83
C ILE A 33 -5.37 1.26 -8.37
N PHE A 34 -6.05 0.24 -7.83
CA PHE A 34 -5.42 -1.00 -7.36
C PHE A 34 -4.72 -1.76 -8.50
N VAL A 35 -5.37 -1.91 -9.66
CA VAL A 35 -4.75 -2.58 -10.83
C VAL A 35 -3.60 -1.75 -11.39
N SER A 36 -3.72 -0.42 -11.44
CA SER A 36 -2.61 0.45 -11.82
C SER A 36 -1.42 0.32 -10.85
N LEU A 37 -1.65 0.17 -9.55
CA LEU A 37 -0.61 -0.05 -8.54
C LEU A 37 0.07 -1.42 -8.67
N LEU A 38 -0.68 -2.48 -9.00
CA LEU A 38 -0.09 -3.78 -9.39
C LEU A 38 0.79 -3.62 -10.64
N GLY A 39 0.34 -2.82 -11.62
CA GLY A 39 1.14 -2.47 -12.80
C GLY A 39 2.48 -1.80 -12.46
N VAL A 40 2.49 -0.85 -11.52
CA VAL A 40 3.73 -0.23 -11.01
C VAL A 40 4.66 -1.26 -10.34
N TYR A 41 4.12 -2.18 -9.53
CA TYR A 41 4.91 -3.27 -8.95
C TYR A 41 5.54 -4.17 -10.03
N MET A 42 4.76 -4.60 -11.02
CA MET A 42 5.21 -5.44 -12.14
C MET A 42 6.30 -4.75 -12.99
N ILE A 43 6.18 -3.45 -13.24
CA ILE A 43 7.23 -2.66 -13.91
C ILE A 43 8.51 -2.68 -13.05
N GLY A 44 8.40 -2.48 -11.74
CA GLY A 44 9.52 -2.50 -10.81
C GLY A 44 10.22 -3.85 -10.73
N SER A 45 9.48 -4.95 -10.60
CA SER A 45 10.05 -6.31 -10.52
C SER A 45 10.64 -6.78 -11.85
N GLY A 46 9.99 -6.50 -12.98
CA GLY A 46 10.54 -6.78 -14.31
C GLY A 46 11.82 -6.00 -14.58
N PHE A 47 11.87 -4.70 -14.27
CA PHE A 47 13.07 -3.88 -14.40
C PHE A 47 14.20 -4.34 -13.47
N SER A 48 13.89 -4.65 -12.21
CA SER A 48 14.86 -5.24 -11.26
C SER A 48 15.43 -6.56 -11.78
N THR A 49 14.57 -7.43 -12.33
CA THR A 49 14.99 -8.71 -12.94
C THR A 49 15.91 -8.48 -14.15
N LEU A 50 15.63 -7.50 -15.02
CA LEU A 50 16.50 -7.16 -16.16
C LEU A 50 17.88 -6.66 -15.73
N LEU A 51 17.96 -5.81 -14.70
CA LEU A 51 19.24 -5.33 -14.16
C LEU A 51 20.04 -6.48 -13.51
N GLY A 52 19.36 -7.32 -12.72
CA GLY A 52 19.95 -8.50 -12.08
C GLY A 52 20.46 -9.56 -13.07
N LEU A 53 19.90 -9.61 -14.29
CA LEU A 53 20.17 -10.65 -15.29
C LEU A 53 21.66 -10.79 -15.68
N LYS A 54 22.46 -9.73 -15.56
CA LYS A 54 23.93 -9.78 -15.75
C LYS A 54 24.68 -10.32 -14.52
N SER A 55 24.17 -10.07 -13.32
CA SER A 55 24.77 -10.46 -12.05
C SER A 55 24.54 -11.94 -11.74
N TYR A 56 23.34 -12.46 -11.99
CA TYR A 56 22.90 -13.79 -11.56
C TYR A 56 23.59 -15.00 -12.23
N GLN A 57 24.56 -14.78 -13.13
CA GLN A 57 25.34 -15.80 -13.86
C GLN A 57 24.53 -16.99 -14.42
N LEU A 58 23.26 -16.75 -14.80
CA LEU A 58 22.30 -17.81 -15.11
C LEU A 58 22.75 -18.67 -16.29
N GLY A 59 22.66 -19.99 -16.11
CA GLY A 59 22.98 -20.98 -17.14
C GLY A 59 22.10 -20.85 -18.40
N PRO A 60 22.50 -21.47 -19.53
CA PRO A 60 21.96 -21.18 -20.86
C PRO A 60 20.46 -21.45 -21.04
N ARG A 61 19.84 -22.27 -20.18
CA ARG A 61 18.38 -22.49 -20.16
C ARG A 61 17.61 -21.48 -19.28
N LEU A 62 18.20 -21.04 -18.17
CA LEU A 62 17.55 -20.15 -17.20
C LEU A 62 17.61 -18.67 -17.61
N ARG A 63 18.71 -18.26 -18.25
CA ARG A 63 18.90 -16.90 -18.74
C ARG A 63 17.83 -16.43 -19.73
N PRO A 64 17.48 -17.17 -20.81
CA PRO A 64 16.39 -16.78 -21.70
C PRO A 64 15.01 -16.84 -21.03
N ALA A 65 14.74 -17.84 -20.20
CA ALA A 65 13.48 -17.92 -19.45
C ALA A 65 13.26 -16.70 -18.54
N THR A 66 14.33 -16.26 -17.86
CA THR A 66 14.29 -15.08 -16.97
C THR A 66 14.21 -13.76 -17.74
N LEU A 67 14.82 -13.68 -18.93
CA LEU A 67 14.65 -12.55 -19.84
C LEU A 67 13.19 -12.44 -20.33
N ILE A 68 12.61 -13.56 -20.78
CA ILE A 68 11.21 -13.63 -21.22
C ILE A 68 10.25 -13.27 -20.08
N LYS A 69 10.47 -13.82 -18.87
CA LYS A 69 9.77 -13.43 -17.64
C LYS A 69 9.79 -11.91 -17.47
N ALA A 70 10.98 -11.32 -17.32
CA ALA A 70 11.14 -9.91 -17.03
C ALA A 70 10.50 -8.97 -18.09
N LEU A 71 10.55 -9.35 -19.37
CA LEU A 71 9.91 -8.62 -20.47
C LEU A 71 8.37 -8.75 -20.43
N LEU A 72 7.83 -9.93 -20.11
CA LEU A 72 6.39 -10.13 -19.93
C LEU A 72 5.86 -9.40 -18.69
N THR A 73 6.58 -9.45 -17.55
CA THR A 73 6.24 -8.71 -16.34
C THR A 73 6.20 -7.20 -16.61
N LEU A 74 7.20 -6.66 -17.33
CA LEU A 74 7.23 -5.26 -17.76
C LEU A 74 6.06 -4.90 -18.69
N LEU A 75 5.83 -5.69 -19.74
CA LEU A 75 4.78 -5.45 -20.73
C LEU A 75 3.39 -5.47 -20.08
N LEU A 76 3.09 -6.51 -19.29
CA LEU A 76 1.83 -6.64 -18.58
C LEU A 76 1.69 -5.62 -17.44
N GLY A 77 2.79 -5.18 -16.84
CA GLY A 77 2.80 -4.08 -15.88
C GLY A 77 2.43 -2.73 -16.49
N VAL A 78 2.97 -2.40 -17.67
CA VAL A 78 2.59 -1.19 -18.44
C VAL A 78 1.12 -1.26 -18.88
N ILE A 79 0.67 -2.43 -19.34
CA ILE A 79 -0.73 -2.69 -19.71
C ILE A 79 -1.66 -2.52 -18.50
N ALA A 80 -1.31 -3.07 -17.32
CA ALA A 80 -2.06 -2.93 -16.08
C ALA A 80 -2.06 -1.50 -15.53
N LEU A 81 -0.98 -0.74 -15.73
CA LEU A 81 -0.91 0.68 -15.38
C LEU A 81 -1.89 1.52 -16.19
N ILE A 82 -1.91 1.32 -17.52
CA ILE A 82 -2.57 2.21 -18.48
C ILE A 82 -4.04 1.82 -18.77
N LEU A 83 -4.36 0.54 -18.95
CA LEU A 83 -5.70 0.11 -19.38
C LEU A 83 -6.84 0.55 -18.43
N PRO A 84 -6.73 0.47 -17.08
CA PRO A 84 -7.81 0.89 -16.19
C PRO A 84 -8.14 2.39 -16.25
N ILE A 85 -7.22 3.19 -16.80
CA ILE A 85 -7.35 4.65 -16.97
C ILE A 85 -7.99 4.96 -18.33
N LEU A 86 -7.54 4.28 -19.40
CA LEU A 86 -7.99 4.56 -20.77
C LEU A 86 -9.29 3.85 -21.19
N VAL A 87 -9.59 2.68 -20.64
CA VAL A 87 -10.73 1.85 -21.08
C VAL A 87 -11.71 1.66 -19.93
N ALA A 88 -12.93 2.17 -20.10
CA ALA A 88 -13.97 2.12 -19.07
C ALA A 88 -14.50 0.69 -18.83
N ASP A 89 -14.76 -0.05 -19.92
CA ASP A 89 -15.55 -1.29 -19.92
C ASP A 89 -14.71 -2.58 -19.99
N LEU A 90 -13.39 -2.47 -19.94
CA LEU A 90 -12.51 -3.64 -19.99
C LEU A 90 -12.68 -4.44 -18.70
N SER A 91 -13.23 -5.65 -18.82
CA SER A 91 -13.61 -6.48 -17.67
C SER A 91 -12.44 -6.69 -16.70
N PHE A 92 -12.50 -5.94 -15.59
CA PHE A 92 -11.52 -5.93 -14.49
C PHE A 92 -11.03 -7.33 -14.10
N LEU A 93 -11.93 -8.31 -14.04
CA LEU A 93 -11.62 -9.70 -13.69
C LEU A 93 -10.70 -10.40 -14.70
N ILE A 94 -10.83 -10.11 -16.00
CA ILE A 94 -9.99 -10.73 -17.05
C ILE A 94 -8.55 -10.22 -16.90
N LEU A 95 -8.38 -8.89 -16.80
CA LEU A 95 -7.08 -8.27 -16.57
C LEU A 95 -6.45 -8.77 -15.26
N LEU A 96 -7.25 -8.92 -14.20
CA LEU A 96 -6.80 -9.40 -12.90
C LEU A 96 -6.38 -10.87 -12.90
N TYR A 97 -7.04 -11.75 -13.67
CA TYR A 97 -6.58 -13.13 -13.89
C TYR A 97 -5.32 -13.21 -14.76
N ILE A 98 -5.17 -12.34 -15.77
CA ILE A 98 -3.93 -12.26 -16.57
C ILE A 98 -2.76 -11.87 -15.67
N ILE A 99 -2.93 -10.85 -14.81
CA ILE A 99 -1.93 -10.43 -13.82
C ILE A 99 -1.63 -11.56 -12.82
N ALA A 100 -2.66 -12.23 -12.28
CA ALA A 100 -2.45 -13.35 -11.35
C ALA A 100 -1.67 -14.51 -11.98
N THR A 101 -1.94 -14.80 -13.26
CA THR A 101 -1.23 -15.84 -14.03
C THR A 101 0.22 -15.44 -14.30
N GLU A 102 0.48 -14.19 -14.69
CA GLU A 102 1.85 -13.66 -14.87
C GLU A 102 2.62 -13.78 -13.56
N LEU A 103 2.06 -13.28 -12.45
CA LEU A 103 2.72 -13.27 -11.15
C LEU A 103 3.00 -14.68 -10.63
N LEU A 104 2.16 -15.67 -10.95
CA LEU A 104 2.42 -17.07 -10.63
C LEU A 104 3.67 -17.60 -11.38
N PHE A 105 3.75 -17.36 -12.70
CA PHE A 105 4.94 -17.74 -13.49
C PHE A 105 6.19 -16.94 -13.07
N SER A 106 6.03 -15.65 -12.79
CA SER A 106 7.09 -14.77 -12.26
C SER A 106 7.69 -15.33 -10.97
N GLY A 107 6.84 -15.66 -9.99
CA GLY A 107 7.26 -16.23 -8.72
C GLY A 107 7.96 -17.58 -8.86
N ILE A 108 7.43 -18.48 -9.68
CA ILE A 108 8.05 -19.80 -9.97
C ILE A 108 9.44 -19.62 -10.59
N ILE A 109 9.60 -18.73 -11.58
CA ILE A 109 10.89 -18.48 -12.23
C ILE A 109 11.88 -17.81 -11.26
N SER A 110 11.44 -16.88 -10.42
CA SER A 110 12.28 -16.27 -9.38
C SER A 110 12.72 -17.29 -8.31
N ILE A 111 11.90 -18.29 -7.95
CA ILE A 111 12.33 -19.41 -7.09
C ILE A 111 13.39 -20.28 -7.76
N ILE A 112 13.20 -20.66 -9.03
CA ILE A 112 14.19 -21.46 -9.76
C ILE A 112 15.54 -20.72 -9.84
N ASN A 113 15.50 -19.41 -10.08
CA ASN A 113 16.69 -18.56 -10.06
C ASN A 113 17.32 -18.45 -8.66
N LEU A 114 16.53 -18.34 -7.59
CA LEU A 114 17.03 -18.34 -6.21
C LEU A 114 17.84 -19.62 -5.91
N VAL A 115 17.35 -20.78 -6.35
CA VAL A 115 18.06 -22.06 -6.21
C VAL A 115 19.35 -22.10 -7.06
N ALA A 116 19.33 -21.54 -8.26
CA ALA A 116 20.52 -21.47 -9.13
C ALA A 116 21.59 -20.49 -8.59
N VAL A 117 21.17 -19.40 -7.96
CA VAL A 117 22.05 -18.35 -7.41
C VAL A 117 22.57 -18.67 -6.01
N ARG A 118 22.02 -19.68 -5.31
CA ARG A 118 22.35 -20.01 -3.90
C ARG A 118 23.83 -20.22 -3.55
N ASN A 119 24.68 -20.51 -4.55
CA ASN A 119 26.12 -20.73 -4.38
C ASN A 119 26.97 -19.50 -4.80
N LEU A 120 26.34 -18.38 -5.17
CA LEU A 120 26.99 -17.16 -5.65
C LEU A 120 26.83 -16.05 -4.60
N ASP A 121 27.87 -15.23 -4.44
CA ASP A 121 27.92 -14.15 -3.44
C ASP A 121 27.17 -12.89 -3.92
N ILE A 122 25.85 -13.04 -4.11
CA ILE A 122 24.95 -12.02 -4.64
C ILE A 122 23.89 -11.70 -3.58
N ALA A 123 23.43 -10.44 -3.55
CA ALA A 123 22.31 -10.06 -2.70
C ALA A 123 21.05 -10.90 -3.00
N PHE A 124 20.72 -11.84 -2.11
CA PHE A 124 19.54 -12.71 -2.21
C PHE A 124 18.21 -11.96 -2.02
N SER A 125 18.24 -10.87 -1.26
CA SER A 125 17.05 -10.13 -0.80
C SER A 125 16.07 -9.71 -1.93
N PRO A 126 16.52 -9.16 -3.08
CA PRO A 126 15.59 -8.79 -4.17
C PRO A 126 14.94 -10.00 -4.84
N ILE A 127 15.67 -11.12 -5.00
CA ILE A 127 15.16 -12.32 -5.69
C ILE A 127 14.09 -13.00 -4.82
N ILE A 128 14.37 -13.18 -3.52
CA ILE A 128 13.41 -13.80 -2.59
C ILE A 128 12.21 -12.88 -2.32
N GLY A 129 12.43 -11.56 -2.25
CA GLY A 129 11.35 -10.58 -2.16
C GLY A 129 10.41 -10.63 -3.36
N ASP A 130 10.94 -10.62 -4.58
CA ASP A 130 10.15 -10.74 -5.80
C ASP A 130 9.38 -12.07 -5.88
N ALA A 131 10.05 -13.19 -5.57
CA ALA A 131 9.44 -14.51 -5.54
C ALA A 131 8.25 -14.60 -4.58
N LEU A 132 8.43 -14.15 -3.33
CA LEU A 132 7.40 -14.20 -2.30
C LEU A 132 6.25 -13.24 -2.59
N ILE A 133 6.53 -11.99 -3.00
CA ILE A 133 5.49 -11.01 -3.31
C ILE A 133 4.68 -11.45 -4.54
N SER A 134 5.34 -11.92 -5.61
CA SER A 134 4.66 -12.44 -6.80
C SER A 134 3.75 -13.63 -6.47
N LEU A 135 4.21 -14.61 -5.67
CA LEU A 135 3.38 -15.74 -5.26
C LEU A 135 2.21 -15.32 -4.36
N ILE A 136 2.45 -14.52 -3.32
CA ILE A 136 1.39 -14.04 -2.41
C ILE A 136 0.32 -13.26 -3.19
N LEU A 137 0.73 -12.36 -4.09
CA LEU A 137 -0.21 -11.61 -4.93
C LEU A 137 -0.96 -12.53 -5.89
N SER A 138 -0.30 -13.44 -6.61
CA SER A 138 -0.99 -14.38 -7.51
C SER A 138 -2.06 -15.19 -6.78
N MET A 139 -1.74 -15.78 -5.63
CA MET A 139 -2.65 -16.59 -4.82
C MET A 139 -3.82 -15.77 -4.29
N LEU A 140 -3.57 -14.54 -3.81
CA LEU A 140 -4.58 -13.61 -3.33
C LEU A 140 -5.54 -13.17 -4.45
N LEU A 141 -5.01 -12.89 -5.65
CA LEU A 141 -5.78 -12.51 -6.83
C LEU A 141 -6.59 -13.69 -7.40
N PHE A 142 -6.08 -14.92 -7.36
CA PHE A 142 -6.82 -16.13 -7.78
C PHE A 142 -7.96 -16.49 -6.81
N PHE A 143 -7.78 -16.36 -5.50
CA PHE A 143 -8.84 -16.68 -4.53
C PHE A 143 -9.91 -15.60 -4.37
N PHE A 144 -9.55 -14.30 -4.46
CA PHE A 144 -10.48 -13.20 -4.21
C PHE A 144 -10.70 -12.22 -5.39
N PRO A 145 -10.72 -12.65 -6.67
CA PRO A 145 -10.60 -11.74 -7.82
C PRO A 145 -11.73 -10.70 -7.91
N ARG A 146 -12.95 -11.07 -7.50
CA ARG A 146 -14.11 -10.16 -7.45
C ARG A 146 -14.14 -9.26 -6.22
N GLN A 147 -13.59 -9.74 -5.11
CA GLN A 147 -13.79 -9.14 -3.79
C GLN A 147 -12.61 -8.27 -3.37
N ILE A 148 -11.40 -8.52 -3.89
CA ILE A 148 -10.15 -7.90 -3.41
C ILE A 148 -10.19 -6.37 -3.41
N GLY A 149 -10.66 -5.73 -4.49
CA GLY A 149 -10.80 -4.27 -4.53
C GLY A 149 -11.78 -3.74 -3.47
N THR A 150 -12.90 -4.42 -3.29
CA THR A 150 -13.94 -4.06 -2.31
C THR A 150 -13.50 -4.27 -0.86
N VAL A 151 -12.79 -5.37 -0.57
CA VAL A 151 -12.28 -5.73 0.76
C VAL A 151 -11.13 -4.82 1.16
N LEU A 152 -10.16 -4.59 0.27
CA LEU A 152 -9.05 -3.67 0.52
C LEU A 152 -9.54 -2.23 0.72
N LEU A 153 -10.48 -1.76 -0.13
CA LEU A 153 -11.07 -0.42 0.03
C LEU A 153 -11.77 -0.26 1.38
N LYS A 154 -12.57 -1.27 1.81
CA LYS A 154 -13.28 -1.21 3.09
C LYS A 154 -12.30 -1.29 4.27
N GLY A 155 -11.23 -2.08 4.17
CA GLY A 155 -10.13 -2.07 5.14
C GLY A 155 -9.44 -0.70 5.25
N VAL A 156 -9.06 -0.09 4.13
CA VAL A 156 -8.44 1.24 4.08
C VAL A 156 -9.39 2.32 4.62
N GLY A 157 -10.66 2.31 4.22
CA GLY A 157 -11.67 3.23 4.72
C GLY A 157 -11.88 3.14 6.24
N ILE A 158 -11.95 1.92 6.78
CA ILE A 158 -12.03 1.67 8.23
C ILE A 158 -10.78 2.18 8.96
N LEU A 159 -9.58 1.97 8.42
CA LEU A 159 -8.34 2.50 9.00
C LEU A 159 -8.33 4.04 9.00
N VAL A 160 -8.74 4.68 7.91
CA VAL A 160 -8.85 6.14 7.81
C VAL A 160 -9.90 6.70 8.80
N ILE A 161 -11.03 6.03 8.97
CA ILE A 161 -12.04 6.35 10.00
C ILE A 161 -11.45 6.22 11.42
N ALA A 162 -10.72 5.14 11.71
CA ALA A 162 -10.10 4.91 13.02
C ALA A 162 -9.04 5.98 13.35
N ILE A 163 -8.23 6.40 12.38
CA ILE A 163 -7.27 7.50 12.53
C ILE A 163 -8.02 8.83 12.74
N GLY A 164 -9.10 9.09 11.99
CA GLY A 164 -9.94 10.28 12.19
C GLY A 164 -10.55 10.35 13.60
N LEU A 165 -11.11 9.24 14.08
CA LEU A 165 -11.61 9.08 15.46
C LEU A 165 -10.51 9.32 16.50
N PHE A 166 -9.30 8.77 16.29
CA PHE A 166 -8.16 8.99 17.18
C PHE A 166 -7.80 10.48 17.29
N PHE A 167 -7.77 11.22 16.17
CA PHE A 167 -7.52 12.67 16.18
C PHE A 167 -8.61 13.47 16.91
N ILE A 168 -9.89 13.07 16.80
CA ILE A 168 -11.00 13.69 17.56
C ILE A 168 -10.86 13.39 19.06
N ILE A 169 -10.61 12.13 19.44
CA ILE A 169 -10.46 11.73 20.84
C ILE A 169 -9.25 12.45 21.48
N ALA A 170 -8.11 12.48 20.79
CA ALA A 170 -6.93 13.24 21.22
C ALA A 170 -7.25 14.74 21.38
N SER A 171 -7.95 15.36 20.41
CA SER A 171 -8.39 16.76 20.49
C SER A 171 -9.23 17.06 21.75
N LEU A 172 -10.19 16.19 22.06
CA LEU A 172 -11.05 16.32 23.24
C LEU A 172 -10.27 16.20 24.55
N ILE A 173 -9.18 15.42 24.58
CA ILE A 173 -8.29 15.30 25.75
C ILE A 173 -7.46 16.57 25.97
N THR A 174 -6.86 17.18 24.92
CA THR A 174 -5.93 18.43 25.01
C THR A 174 -6.99 19.47 25.58
N ARG A 175 -8.22 19.53 25.04
CA ARG A 175 -9.27 20.47 25.52
C ARG A 175 -9.67 20.26 26.99
N ARG A 176 -9.68 19.03 27.52
CA ARG A 176 -9.98 18.74 28.94
C ARG A 176 -8.79 19.06 29.85
N THR A 177 -7.59 18.61 29.52
CA THR A 177 -6.39 18.82 30.35
C THR A 177 -6.03 20.31 30.44
N GLY A 178 -6.06 21.04 29.33
CA GLY A 178 -5.78 22.49 29.33
C GLY A 178 -6.76 23.31 30.18
N LYS A 179 -8.04 22.90 30.26
CA LYS A 179 -9.02 23.50 31.19
C LYS A 179 -8.73 23.22 32.66
N ARG A 180 -8.08 22.10 32.98
CA ARG A 180 -7.67 21.75 34.35
C ARG A 180 -6.43 22.51 34.82
N GLU A 181 -5.58 22.94 33.90
CA GLU A 181 -4.46 23.86 34.18
C GLU A 181 -4.98 25.29 34.41
N GLU A 182 -5.81 25.84 33.50
CA GLU A 182 -6.35 27.21 33.60
C GLU A 182 -7.17 27.44 34.89
N GLY A 183 -7.74 26.39 35.49
CA GLY A 183 -8.50 26.47 36.74
C GLY A 183 -7.68 26.36 38.03
N LYS A 184 -6.37 26.09 37.99
CA LYS A 184 -5.52 25.97 39.19
C LYS A 184 -4.71 27.21 39.54
N THR A 185 -4.59 28.18 38.64
CA THR A 185 -3.70 29.35 38.78
C THR A 185 -4.38 30.60 39.33
N ILE A 186 -5.44 30.44 40.13
CA ILE A 186 -6.20 31.55 40.74
C ILE A 186 -6.35 31.39 42.26
N GLU A 187 -6.21 30.17 42.80
CA GLU A 187 -6.18 29.89 44.24
C GLU A 187 -4.76 30.08 44.81
N GLY A 188 -4.19 31.26 44.60
CA GLY A 188 -3.04 31.75 45.36
C GLY A 188 -3.53 32.86 46.29
N GLU A 189 -3.55 32.59 47.60
CA GLU A 189 -4.02 33.57 48.58
C GLU A 189 -3.17 34.84 48.52
N ALA A 190 -3.83 35.98 48.27
CA ALA A 190 -3.22 37.29 48.43
C ALA A 190 -3.21 37.60 49.93
N GLU A 191 -2.15 37.20 50.62
CA GLU A 191 -1.91 37.56 52.01
C GLU A 191 -1.74 39.09 52.12
N ILE A 192 -2.79 39.76 52.60
CA ILE A 192 -2.81 41.21 52.77
C ILE A 192 -2.00 41.55 54.02
N LEU A 193 -0.77 42.02 53.81
CA LEU A 193 -0.01 42.70 54.85
C LEU A 193 -0.64 44.07 55.10
N GLU A 194 -1.43 44.16 56.17
CA GLU A 194 -1.88 45.43 56.75
C GLU A 194 -0.70 46.21 57.39
N PRO A 195 -0.81 47.54 57.56
CA PRO A 195 0.32 48.47 57.41
C PRO A 195 1.19 48.73 58.65
#